data_AF-A0A7V8Y7H0-F1
#
_entry.id   AF-A0A7V8Y7H0-F1
#
_cell.length_a   1.000
_cell.length_b   1.000
_cell.length_c   1.000
_cell.angle_alpha   90.00
_cell.angle_beta   90.00
_cell.angle_gamma   90.00
#
_symmetry.space_group_name_H-M   'P 1'
#
loop_
_entity.id
_entity.type
_entity.pdbx_description
1 polymer ?
#
loop_
_entity_poly.entity_id
_entity_poly.type
_entity_poly.pdbx_seq_one_letter_code
_entity_poly.pdbx_strand_id
1 'polypeptide(L)'
;MRTRSLLASALIAALFGPAGQADATAAPWLAPPLDSTISRYFQAPAGEWGSGHRGIDYVVMPGAQVRAAAPGIVTFAGPVAGVLAVTIDHTDGLETTYSQLSEI
;
A
#
# COMPACT_ATOMS: atom_id res chain seq x y z
N MET A 1 -10.68 24.13 61.44
CA MET A 1 -9.58 23.20 61.07
C MET A 1 -9.96 22.57 59.74
N ARG A 2 -9.69 23.22 58.58
CA ARG A 2 -8.49 23.13 57.74
C ARG A 2 -8.00 21.70 57.44
N THR A 3 -8.53 21.11 56.36
CA THR A 3 -7.71 20.40 55.37
C THR A 3 -8.48 20.28 54.05
N ARG A 4 -7.98 20.96 53.00
CA ARG A 4 -8.41 20.83 51.61
C ARG A 4 -7.62 19.66 51.01
N SER A 5 -8.29 18.60 50.56
CA SER A 5 -7.63 17.56 49.77
C SER A 5 -7.65 17.98 48.31
N LEU A 6 -6.48 18.29 47.76
CA LEU A 6 -6.28 18.60 46.34
C LEU A 6 -6.23 17.30 45.53
N LEU A 7 -6.94 17.29 44.40
CA LEU A 7 -6.82 16.28 43.34
C LEU A 7 -5.37 16.23 42.84
N ALA A 8 -4.83 15.02 42.68
CA ALA A 8 -3.66 14.77 41.85
C ALA A 8 -4.13 14.13 40.54
N SER A 9 -4.32 14.95 39.50
CA SER A 9 -4.46 14.48 38.13
C SER A 9 -3.10 13.97 37.65
N ALA A 10 -2.97 12.67 37.41
CA ALA A 10 -1.80 12.10 36.77
C ALA A 10 -1.86 12.39 35.26
N LEU A 11 -0.91 13.20 34.80
CA LEU A 11 -0.65 13.49 33.39
C LEU A 11 -0.03 12.24 32.76
N ILE A 12 -0.79 11.49 31.96
CA ILE A 12 -0.24 10.40 31.14
C ILE A 12 0.54 11.07 29.99
N ALA A 13 1.85 11.18 30.17
CA ALA A 13 2.76 11.69 29.15
C ALA A 13 2.93 10.64 28.03
N ALA A 14 2.57 11.07 26.82
CA ALA A 14 2.84 10.54 25.49
C ALA A 14 3.67 9.24 25.37
N LEU A 15 2.99 8.17 24.94
CA LEU A 15 3.60 6.92 24.43
C LEU A 15 4.00 6.98 22.94
N PHE A 16 3.93 8.15 22.30
CA PHE A 16 4.36 8.30 20.91
C PHE A 16 5.86 8.59 20.86
N GLY A 17 6.65 7.52 20.86
CA GLY A 17 8.04 7.58 20.41
C GLY A 17 8.10 8.04 18.94
N PRO A 18 9.23 8.60 18.48
CA PRO A 18 9.36 9.02 17.10
C PRO A 18 9.14 7.79 16.21
N ALA A 19 8.18 7.87 15.28
CA ALA A 19 8.09 6.91 14.20
C ALA A 19 9.45 6.92 13.50
N GLY A 20 10.11 5.76 13.45
CA GLY A 20 11.42 5.64 12.81
C GLY A 20 11.33 6.21 11.40
N GLN A 21 12.18 7.20 11.10
CA GLN A 21 12.35 7.68 9.73
C GLN A 21 12.91 6.50 8.94
N ALA A 22 12.06 5.92 8.09
CA ALA A 22 12.51 4.94 7.11
C ALA A 22 13.61 5.60 6.26
N ASP A 23 14.71 4.90 6.04
CA ASP A 23 15.75 5.33 5.10
C ASP A 23 15.09 5.47 3.71
N ALA A 24 14.85 6.72 3.31
CA ALA A 24 14.18 7.07 2.05
C ALA A 24 15.01 6.74 0.79
N THR A 25 16.12 6.00 0.94
CA THR A 25 17.04 5.61 -0.13
C THR A 25 17.07 4.10 -0.36
N ALA A 26 16.38 3.31 0.46
CA ALA A 26 16.23 1.87 0.25
C ALA A 26 14.86 1.60 -0.37
N ALA A 27 14.83 0.94 -1.53
CA ALA A 27 13.58 0.50 -2.15
C ALA A 27 12.76 -0.28 -1.10
N PRO A 28 11.52 0.13 -0.82
CA PRO A 28 10.76 -0.50 0.26
C PRO A 28 10.53 -1.97 -0.07
N TRP A 29 10.59 -2.80 0.98
CA TRP A 29 10.15 -4.18 0.84
C TRP A 29 8.66 -4.19 0.50
N LEU A 30 8.32 -4.70 -0.69
CA LEU A 30 6.94 -4.83 -1.12
C LEU A 30 6.29 -6.01 -0.40
N ALA A 31 5.28 -5.73 0.42
CA ALA A 31 4.40 -6.73 0.96
C ALA A 31 3.40 -7.20 -0.11
N PRO A 32 2.97 -8.48 -0.10
CA PRO A 32 1.84 -8.92 -0.90
C PRO A 32 0.61 -8.05 -0.60
N PRO A 33 -0.09 -7.53 -1.63
CA PRO A 33 -1.21 -6.62 -1.41
C PRO A 33 -2.46 -7.32 -0.85
N LEU A 34 -2.54 -8.64 -0.96
CA LEU A 34 -3.56 -9.47 -0.36
C LEU A 34 -3.02 -10.91 -0.18
N ASP A 35 -3.65 -11.67 0.71
CA ASP A 35 -3.30 -13.08 0.96
C ASP A 35 -4.13 -13.99 0.03
N SER A 36 -3.55 -14.33 -1.12
CA SER A 36 -4.16 -15.29 -2.05
C SER A 36 -3.12 -15.94 -2.97
N THR A 37 -3.55 -16.99 -3.67
CA THR A 37 -2.78 -17.71 -4.68
C THR A 37 -2.58 -16.85 -5.92
N ILE A 38 -1.35 -16.82 -6.42
CA ILE A 38 -1.01 -16.26 -7.73
C ILE A 38 -1.45 -17.26 -8.82
N SER A 39 -2.36 -16.84 -9.70
CA SER A 39 -2.82 -17.64 -10.85
C SER A 39 -1.95 -17.45 -12.08
N ARG A 40 -1.35 -16.25 -12.23
CA ARG A 40 -0.52 -15.92 -13.38
C ARG A 40 0.67 -15.07 -12.95
N TYR A 41 1.86 -15.54 -13.29
CA TYR A 41 3.11 -14.82 -13.04
C TYR A 41 3.44 -13.85 -14.18
N PHE A 42 4.40 -12.97 -13.94
CA PHE A 42 4.96 -12.09 -14.96
C PHE A 42 5.49 -12.90 -16.15
N GLN A 43 5.25 -12.38 -17.34
CA GLN A 43 5.73 -12.95 -18.59
C GLN A 43 6.28 -11.81 -19.44
N ALA A 44 7.61 -11.78 -19.59
CA ALA A 44 8.29 -10.76 -20.38
C ALA A 44 7.76 -10.78 -21.83
N PRO A 45 7.46 -9.61 -22.40
CA PRO A 45 7.09 -9.54 -23.81
C PRO A 45 8.32 -9.64 -24.70
N ALA A 46 8.12 -10.18 -25.91
CA ALA A 46 9.19 -10.36 -26.89
C ALA A 46 9.79 -9.04 -27.42
N GLY A 47 9.10 -7.92 -27.21
CA GLY A 47 9.56 -6.57 -27.55
C GLY A 47 8.78 -5.52 -26.76
N GLU A 48 9.12 -4.24 -26.92
CA GLU A 48 8.52 -3.13 -26.16
C GLU A 48 6.98 -3.14 -26.18
N TRP A 49 6.40 -3.43 -27.35
CA TRP A 49 4.94 -3.53 -27.57
C TRP A 49 4.46 -4.97 -27.79
N GLY A 50 5.31 -5.96 -27.51
CA GLY A 50 4.98 -7.37 -27.66
C GLY A 50 3.92 -7.85 -26.65
N SER A 51 3.29 -8.98 -26.95
CA SER A 51 2.39 -9.65 -26.00
C SER A 51 3.15 -10.19 -24.80
N GLY A 52 2.51 -10.21 -23.63
CA GLY A 52 3.10 -10.70 -22.39
C GLY A 52 2.15 -10.57 -21.21
N HIS A 53 2.70 -10.65 -20.00
CA HIS A 53 2.00 -10.34 -18.75
C HIS A 53 2.83 -9.35 -17.95
N ARG A 54 2.33 -8.12 -17.79
CA ARG A 54 3.09 -7.00 -17.20
C ARG A 54 3.02 -6.95 -15.67
N GLY A 55 2.52 -8.00 -15.03
CA GLY A 55 2.36 -8.07 -13.58
C GLY A 55 2.12 -9.50 -13.12
N ILE A 56 1.46 -9.63 -11.97
CA ILE A 56 0.99 -10.90 -11.41
C ILE A 56 -0.50 -10.81 -11.16
N ASP A 57 -1.21 -11.93 -11.35
CA ASP A 57 -2.64 -12.02 -11.10
C ASP A 57 -2.88 -12.89 -9.85
N TYR A 58 -3.73 -12.41 -8.96
CA TYR A 58 -4.20 -13.15 -7.80
C TYR A 58 -5.58 -13.75 -8.07
N VAL A 59 -5.84 -14.96 -7.56
CA VAL A 59 -7.20 -15.52 -7.52
C VAL A 59 -7.99 -14.81 -6.45
N VAL A 60 -9.00 -14.03 -6.81
CA VAL A 60 -9.84 -13.30 -5.84
C VAL A 60 -11.31 -13.38 -6.21
N MET A 61 -12.17 -13.28 -5.19
CA MET A 61 -13.59 -13.02 -5.38
C MET A 61 -13.84 -11.50 -5.41
N PRO A 62 -14.86 -11.00 -6.13
CA PRO A 62 -15.25 -9.59 -6.06
C PRO A 62 -15.45 -9.12 -4.61
N GLY A 63 -14.92 -7.93 -4.28
CA GLY A 63 -14.92 -7.39 -2.91
C GLY A 63 -13.75 -7.81 -2.03
N ALA A 64 -12.81 -8.63 -2.53
CA ALA A 64 -11.56 -8.89 -1.82
C ALA A 64 -10.79 -7.59 -1.56
N GLN A 65 -10.35 -7.38 -0.32
CA GLN A 65 -9.64 -6.17 0.06
C GLN A 65 -8.19 -6.20 -0.45
N VAL A 66 -7.80 -5.16 -1.19
CA VAL A 66 -6.44 -4.94 -1.67
C VAL A 66 -5.78 -3.86 -0.82
N ARG A 67 -4.55 -4.10 -0.38
CA ARG A 67 -3.75 -3.15 0.42
C ARG A 67 -2.55 -2.68 -0.40
N ALA A 68 -2.07 -1.48 -0.10
CA ALA A 68 -0.82 -1.00 -0.67
C ALA A 68 0.34 -1.92 -0.25
N ALA A 69 1.17 -2.30 -1.21
CA ALA A 69 2.34 -3.15 -1.00
C ALA A 69 3.43 -2.45 -0.18
N ALA A 70 3.48 -1.13 -0.21
CA ALA A 70 4.39 -0.30 0.58
C ALA A 70 3.79 1.10 0.82
N PRO A 71 4.34 1.90 1.76
CA PRO A 71 4.00 3.32 1.89
C PRO A 71 4.33 4.10 0.60
N GLY A 72 3.52 5.09 0.25
CA GLY A 72 3.74 5.89 -0.96
C GLY A 72 2.65 6.93 -1.20
N ILE A 73 2.72 7.59 -2.35
CA ILE A 73 1.75 8.61 -2.79
C ILE A 73 0.96 8.06 -3.96
N VAL A 74 -0.37 8.15 -3.90
CA VAL A 74 -1.22 7.80 -5.05
C VAL A 74 -0.99 8.81 -6.17
N THR A 75 -0.47 8.35 -7.31
CA THR A 75 -0.22 9.18 -8.50
C THR A 75 -1.36 9.08 -9.52
N PHE A 76 -2.13 8.00 -9.47
CA PHE A 76 -3.32 7.80 -10.30
C PHE A 76 -4.38 6.95 -9.56
N ALA A 77 -5.65 7.31 -9.72
CA ALA A 77 -6.80 6.53 -9.27
C ALA A 77 -7.99 6.76 -10.21
N GLY A 78 -8.40 5.73 -10.95
CA GLY A 78 -9.51 5.86 -11.89
C GLY A 78 -9.55 4.77 -12.98
N PRO A 79 -10.41 4.94 -14.01
CA PRO A 79 -10.56 3.98 -15.08
C PRO A 79 -9.40 4.05 -16.10
N VAL A 80 -8.88 2.88 -16.49
CA VAL A 80 -7.93 2.69 -17.60
C VAL A 80 -8.46 1.55 -18.47
N ALA A 81 -8.72 1.81 -19.75
CA ALA A 81 -9.22 0.81 -20.70
C ALA A 81 -10.42 -0.02 -20.18
N GLY A 82 -11.30 0.59 -19.39
CA GLY A 82 -12.52 -0.04 -18.87
C GLY A 82 -12.38 -0.77 -17.52
N VAL A 83 -11.21 -0.76 -16.89
CA VAL A 83 -11.00 -1.31 -15.54
C VAL A 83 -10.54 -0.23 -14.56
N LEU A 84 -10.90 -0.33 -13.29
CA LEU A 84 -10.37 0.57 -12.25
C LEU A 84 -8.94 0.18 -11.90
N ALA A 85 -8.09 1.20 -11.77
CA ALA A 85 -6.71 1.06 -11.37
C ALA A 85 -6.28 2.15 -10.39
N VAL A 86 -5.34 1.80 -9.52
CA VAL A 86 -4.65 2.71 -8.60
C VAL A 86 -3.14 2.51 -8.76
N THR A 87 -2.40 3.61 -8.93
CA THR A 87 -0.94 3.60 -8.99
C THR A 87 -0.38 4.38 -7.80
N ILE A 88 0.62 3.80 -7.14
CA ILE A 88 1.31 4.38 -5.98
C ILE A 88 2.80 4.50 -6.31
N ASP A 89 3.34 5.71 -6.19
CA ASP A 89 4.78 5.99 -6.19
C ASP A 89 5.35 5.78 -4.78
N HIS A 90 6.37 4.93 -4.68
CA HIS A 90 7.02 4.53 -3.45
C HIS A 90 8.38 5.21 -3.21
N THR A 91 8.77 6.16 -4.06
CA THR A 91 10.11 6.79 -4.19
C THR A 91 11.09 6.00 -5.07
N ASP A 92 12.15 6.68 -5.52
CA ASP A 92 13.24 6.15 -6.34
C ASP A 92 12.80 5.47 -7.66
N GLY A 93 11.67 5.93 -8.21
CA GLY A 93 11.10 5.40 -9.45
C GLY A 93 10.47 4.01 -9.30
N LEU A 94 10.26 3.54 -8.07
CA LEU A 94 9.50 2.33 -7.80
C LEU A 94 8.00 2.67 -7.70
N GLU A 95 7.21 2.11 -8.61
CA GLU A 95 5.76 2.23 -8.58
C GLU A 95 5.08 0.85 -8.45
N THR A 96 3.93 0.82 -7.78
CA THR A 96 3.02 -0.32 -7.86
C THR A 96 1.69 0.11 -8.48
N THR A 97 1.11 -0.75 -9.31
CA THR A 97 -0.22 -0.55 -9.88
C THR A 97 -1.12 -1.72 -9.54
N TYR A 98 -2.29 -1.43 -8.98
CA TYR A 98 -3.36 -2.37 -8.71
C TYR A 98 -4.44 -2.15 -9.76
N SER A 99 -4.77 -3.18 -10.54
CA SER A 99 -5.74 -3.10 -11.63
C SER A 99 -6.86 -4.11 -11.46
N GLN A 100 -7.91 -4.00 -12.28
CA GLN A 100 -9.12 -4.82 -12.18
C GLN A 100 -9.83 -4.70 -10.82
N LEU A 101 -9.76 -3.52 -10.20
CA LEU A 101 -10.48 -3.25 -8.96
C LEU A 101 -11.99 -3.10 -9.23
N SER A 102 -12.81 -3.54 -8.28
CA SER A 102 -14.27 -3.31 -8.33
C SER A 102 -14.67 -1.93 -7.80
N GLU A 103 -13.84 -1.34 -6.95
CA GLU A 103 -14.02 -0.03 -6.31
C GLU A 103 -12.66 0.56 -5.88
N ILE A 104 -12.61 1.88 -5.65
CA ILE A 104 -11.45 2.62 -5.16
C ILE A 104 -11.90 3.53 -4.01
#